data_AF-A0A2G6C6B4-F1
#
_entry.id   AF-A0A2G6C6B4-F1
#
_cell.length_a   1.000
_cell.length_b   1.000
_cell.length_c   1.000
_cell.angle_alpha   90.00
_cell.angle_beta   90.00
_cell.angle_gamma   90.00
#
_symmetry.space_group_name_H-M   'P 1'
#
loop_
_entity.id
_entity.type
_entity.pdbx_description
1 polymer ?
#
loop_
_entity_poly.entity_id
_entity_poly.type
_entity_poly.pdbx_seq_one_letter_code
_entity_poly.pdbx_strand_id
1 'polypeptide(L)'
;LDEKLQPMAPDWPIEQINRIDRAVLRLGLYELLYSSDTVPPKVVINEAVELSKAFGSDNSGKFVNGVLGTAFRELVGDADDKTKKA
;
A
#
# COMPACT_ATOMS: atom_id res chain seq x y z
N LEU A 1 -9.80 5.61 -4.52
CA LEU A 1 -8.52 5.14 -3.94
C LEU A 1 -7.74 6.28 -3.30
N ASP A 2 -7.53 7.40 -4.00
CA ASP A 2 -6.77 8.55 -3.44
C ASP A 2 -7.33 9.12 -2.14
N GLU A 3 -8.65 9.26 -2.03
CA GLU A 3 -9.31 9.68 -0.78
C GLU A 3 -9.01 8.73 0.39
N LYS A 4 -8.79 7.44 0.11
CA LYS A 4 -8.38 6.44 1.11
C LYS A 4 -6.86 6.43 1.35
N LEU A 5 -6.06 6.86 0.36
CA LEU A 5 -4.59 6.96 0.47
C LEU A 5 -4.15 8.20 1.24
N GLN A 6 -4.81 9.35 1.05
CA GLN A 6 -4.39 10.62 1.63
C GLN A 6 -4.19 10.55 3.17
N PRO A 7 -5.06 9.89 3.95
CA PRO A 7 -4.85 9.76 5.39
C PRO A 7 -3.67 8.85 5.77
N MET A 8 -3.20 8.00 4.85
CA MET A 8 -2.07 7.08 5.06
C MET A 8 -0.72 7.75 4.80
N ALA A 9 -0.72 8.90 4.11
CA ALA A 9 0.44 9.73 3.82
C ALA A 9 0.14 11.20 4.22
N PRO A 10 -0.10 11.49 5.51
CA PRO A 10 -0.61 12.79 5.95
C PRO A 10 0.35 13.95 5.66
N ASP A 11 1.66 13.69 5.70
CA ASP A 11 2.69 14.68 5.42
C ASP A 11 2.90 14.95 3.92
N TRP A 12 2.24 14.19 3.04
CA TRP A 12 2.43 14.23 1.60
C TRP A 12 1.09 14.37 0.87
N PRO A 13 0.76 15.57 0.35
CA PRO A 13 -0.38 15.73 -0.53
C PRO A 13 -0.28 14.78 -1.73
N ILE A 14 -1.36 14.07 -2.04
CA ILE A 14 -1.39 13.05 -3.11
C ILE A 14 -0.94 13.63 -4.47
N GLU A 15 -1.21 14.90 -4.73
CA GLU A 15 -0.80 15.60 -5.94
C GLU A 15 0.72 15.84 -6.03
N GLN A 16 1.42 15.86 -4.90
CA GLN A 16 2.87 16.07 -4.81
C GLN A 16 3.66 14.77 -4.83
N ILE A 17 3.01 13.63 -4.66
CA ILE A 17 3.63 12.32 -4.80
C ILE A 17 4.04 12.12 -6.27
N ASN A 18 5.25 11.61 -6.50
CA ASN A 18 5.71 11.24 -7.83
C ASN A 18 4.68 10.33 -8.51
N ARG A 19 4.40 10.57 -9.79
CA ARG A 19 3.44 9.82 -10.61
C ARG A 19 3.63 8.31 -10.52
N ILE A 20 4.87 7.84 -10.48
CA ILE A 20 5.17 6.40 -10.35
C ILE A 20 4.74 5.90 -8.97
N ASP A 21 5.20 6.54 -7.89
CA ASP A 21 4.84 6.13 -6.53
C ASP A 21 3.33 6.17 -6.31
N ARG A 22 2.64 7.22 -6.80
CA ARG A 22 1.18 7.31 -6.72
C ARG A 22 0.49 6.17 -7.47
N ALA A 23 0.99 5.76 -8.64
CA ALA A 23 0.46 4.63 -9.37
C ALA A 23 0.64 3.30 -8.61
N VAL A 24 1.85 3.07 -8.07
CA VAL A 24 2.17 1.90 -7.24
C VAL A 24 1.30 1.85 -5.98
N LEU A 25 1.15 2.97 -5.28
CA LEU A 25 0.30 3.06 -4.08
C LEU A 25 -1.16 2.76 -4.39
N ARG A 26 -1.69 3.25 -5.50
CA ARG A 26 -3.06 2.93 -5.94
C ARG A 26 -3.22 1.45 -6.23
N LEU A 27 -2.27 0.85 -6.93
CA LEU A 27 -2.29 -0.58 -7.27
C LEU A 27 -2.25 -1.44 -6.00
N GLY A 28 -1.26 -1.20 -5.14
CA GLY A 28 -1.12 -1.94 -3.88
C GLY A 28 -2.33 -1.76 -2.96
N LEU A 29 -2.86 -0.53 -2.82
CA LEU A 29 -4.07 -0.30 -2.03
C LEU A 29 -5.29 -1.04 -2.60
N TYR A 30 -5.45 -1.04 -3.93
CA TYR A 30 -6.56 -1.76 -4.55
C TYR A 30 -6.49 -3.26 -4.24
N GLU A 31 -5.33 -3.89 -4.41
CA GLU A 31 -5.16 -5.32 -4.11
C GLU A 31 -5.36 -5.62 -2.63
N LEU A 32 -4.87 -4.75 -1.73
CA LEU A 32 -5.11 -4.89 -0.29
C LEU A 32 -6.61 -4.86 0.07
N LEU A 33 -7.40 -4.03 -0.61
CA LEU A 33 -8.82 -3.84 -0.30
C LEU A 33 -9.74 -4.86 -0.97
N TYR A 34 -9.34 -5.39 -2.13
CA TYR A 34 -10.26 -6.13 -3.00
C TYR A 34 -9.70 -7.47 -3.49
N SER A 35 -8.50 -7.87 -3.07
CA SER A 35 -7.85 -9.11 -3.52
C SER A 35 -7.19 -9.91 -2.39
N SER A 36 -7.51 -9.59 -1.14
CA SER A 36 -7.01 -10.26 0.08
C SER A 36 -7.27 -11.77 0.07
N ASP A 37 -8.33 -12.21 -0.59
CA ASP A 37 -8.80 -13.59 -0.60
C ASP A 37 -7.95 -14.47 -1.53
N THR A 38 -7.23 -13.81 -2.46
CA THR A 38 -6.43 -14.45 -3.51
C THR A 38 -4.93 -14.20 -3.35
N VAL A 39 -4.55 -13.04 -2.81
CA VAL A 39 -3.15 -12.62 -2.66
C VAL A 39 -2.93 -12.18 -1.22
N PRO A 40 -1.99 -12.81 -0.49
CA PRO A 40 -1.71 -12.40 0.89
C PRO A 40 -1.28 -10.93 0.96
N PRO A 41 -1.80 -10.13 1.91
CA PRO A 41 -1.48 -8.70 2.01
C PRO A 41 0.02 -8.38 2.08
N LYS A 42 0.80 -9.25 2.73
CA LYS A 42 2.26 -9.10 2.79
C LYS A 42 2.94 -9.23 1.42
N VAL A 43 2.40 -10.08 0.54
CA VAL A 43 2.91 -10.24 -0.83
C VAL A 43 2.60 -8.98 -1.63
N VAL A 44 1.37 -8.48 -1.57
CA VAL A 44 0.97 -7.21 -2.22
C VAL A 44 1.91 -6.06 -1.85
N ILE A 45 2.20 -5.89 -0.55
CA ILE A 45 3.10 -4.83 -0.07
C ILE A 45 4.52 -5.04 -0.61
N ASN A 46 5.04 -6.27 -0.58
CA ASN A 46 6.38 -6.56 -1.05
C ASN A 46 6.54 -6.27 -2.56
N GLU A 47 5.61 -6.75 -3.39
CA GLU A 47 5.64 -6.52 -4.84
C GLU A 47 5.50 -5.03 -5.18
N ALA A 48 4.68 -4.29 -4.45
CA ALA A 48 4.58 -2.84 -4.62
C ALA A 48 5.91 -2.13 -4.28
N VAL A 49 6.63 -2.58 -3.24
CA VAL A 49 7.94 -2.05 -2.87
C VAL A 49 9.00 -2.36 -3.92
N GLU A 50 9.02 -3.57 -4.47
CA GLU A 50 9.96 -3.91 -5.55
C GLU A 50 9.66 -3.13 -6.82
N LEU A 51 8.38 -2.94 -7.16
CA LEU A 51 7.97 -2.12 -8.29
C LEU A 51 8.40 -0.65 -8.14
N SER A 52 8.26 -0.08 -6.93
CA SER A 52 8.67 1.30 -6.68
C SER A 52 10.18 1.49 -6.65
N LYS A 53 10.96 0.47 -6.26
CA LYS A 53 12.43 0.49 -6.40
C LYS A 53 12.86 0.45 -7.87
N ALA A 54 12.15 -0.31 -8.71
CA ALA A 54 12.49 -0.48 -10.11
C ALA A 54 12.21 0.78 -10.96
N PHE A 55 11.16 1.53 -10.63
CA PHE A 55 10.68 2.64 -11.48
C PHE A 55 10.60 4.01 -10.78
N GLY A 56 10.74 4.05 -9.45
CA GLY A 56 10.64 5.25 -8.66
C GLY A 56 11.98 5.96 -8.45
N SER A 57 12.08 6.68 -7.35
CA SER A 57 13.28 7.34 -6.84
C SER A 57 13.97 6.50 -5.78
N ASP A 58 15.18 6.91 -5.36
CA ASP A 58 15.97 6.23 -4.32
C ASP A 58 15.20 5.96 -3.02
N ASN A 59 14.22 6.81 -2.68
CA ASN A 59 13.43 6.70 -1.45
C ASN A 59 12.06 6.03 -1.65
N SER A 60 11.68 5.69 -2.88
CA SER A 60 10.36 5.19 -3.22
C SER A 60 10.03 3.86 -2.55
N GLY A 61 11.00 2.94 -2.45
CA GLY A 61 10.81 1.66 -1.75
C GLY A 61 10.39 1.84 -0.28
N LYS A 62 11.09 2.73 0.44
CA LYS A 62 10.78 3.01 1.86
C LYS A 62 9.44 3.72 2.01
N PHE A 63 9.18 4.70 1.14
CA PHE A 63 7.93 5.46 1.15
C PHE A 63 6.71 4.56 0.91
N VAL A 64 6.73 3.76 -0.16
CA VAL A 64 5.63 2.84 -0.50
C VAL A 64 5.41 1.81 0.61
N ASN A 65 6.48 1.24 1.17
CA ASN A 65 6.36 0.30 2.29
C ASN A 65 5.67 0.94 3.51
N GLY A 66 6.03 2.18 3.85
CA GLY A 66 5.44 2.90 4.96
C GLY A 66 3.95 3.15 4.76
N VAL A 67 3.56 3.68 3.59
CA VAL A 67 2.17 4.04 3.29
C VAL A 67 1.29 2.78 3.21
N LEU A 68 1.70 1.75 2.47
CA LEU A 68 0.90 0.53 2.34
C LEU A 68 0.89 -0.29 3.64
N GLY A 69 1.96 -0.24 4.44
CA GLY A 69 1.97 -0.83 5.78
C GLY A 69 0.95 -0.16 6.71
N THR A 70 0.80 1.16 6.64
CA THR A 70 -0.25 1.90 7.37
C THR A 70 -1.63 1.54 6.84
N ALA A 71 -1.83 1.53 5.51
CA ALA A 71 -3.08 1.12 4.90
C ALA A 71 -3.51 -0.29 5.32
N PHE A 72 -2.57 -1.23 5.37
CA PHE A 72 -2.85 -2.58 5.86
C PHE A 72 -3.36 -2.56 7.30
N ARG A 73 -2.69 -1.86 8.23
CA ARG A 73 -3.13 -1.81 9.63
C ARG A 73 -4.50 -1.16 9.81
N GLU A 74 -4.75 -0.05 9.13
CA GLU A 74 -5.94 0.79 9.33
C GLU A 74 -7.17 0.27 8.55
N LEU A 75 -6.97 -0.41 7.41
CA LEU A 75 -8.06 -0.78 6.51
C LEU A 75 -8.28 -2.28 6.39
N VAL A 76 -7.27 -3.11 6.72
CA VAL A 76 -7.28 -4.57 6.54
C VAL A 76 -6.98 -5.33 7.83
N GLY A 77 -6.23 -4.75 8.77
CA GLY A 77 -5.65 -5.41 9.94
C GLY A 77 -6.68 -6.06 10.88
N ASP A 78 -7.94 -5.63 10.84
CA ASP A 78 -9.06 -6.27 11.56
C ASP A 78 -9.59 -7.56 10.91
N ALA A 79 -9.28 -7.81 9.63
CA ALA A 79 -9.70 -8.99 8.90
C ALA A 79 -8.76 -10.20 9.12
N ASP A 80 -7.45 -9.96 9.30
CA ASP A 80 -6.43 -11.02 9.37
C ASP A 80 -6.37 -11.73 10.75
N ASP A 81 -6.86 -11.09 11.83
CA ASP A 81 -7.00 -11.75 13.16
C ASP A 81 -8.17 -12.76 13.21
N LYS A 82 -9.14 -12.66 12.29
CA LYS A 82 -10.25 -13.62 12.19
C LYS A 82 -9.85 -14.93 11.49
N THR A 83 -8.88 -14.89 10.58
CA THR A 83 -8.43 -16.06 9.83
C THR A 83 -7.44 -16.94 10.62
N LYS A 84 -6.78 -16.41 11.65
CA LYS A 84 -5.85 -17.17 12.52
C LYS A 84 -6.51 -17.86 13.72
N LYS A 85 -7.81 -17.63 13.96
CA LYS A 85 -8.57 -18.19 15.09
C LYS A 85 -9.60 -19.26 14.69
N ALA A 86 -9.60 -19.70 13.44
CA ALA A 86 -10.48 -20.77 12.94
C ALA A 86 -9.73 -22.10 12.80
#